data_AF-A0A239D5R7-F1
#
_entry.id   AF-A0A239D5R7-F1
#
_cell.length_a   1.000
_cell.length_b   1.000
_cell.length_c   1.000
_cell.angle_alpha   90.00
_cell.angle_beta   90.00
_cell.angle_gamma   90.00
#
_symmetry.space_group_name_H-M   'P 1'
#
loop_
_entity.id
_entity.type
_entity.pdbx_description
1 polymer ?
#
loop_
_entity_poly.entity_id
_entity_poly.type
_entity_poly.pdbx_seq_one_letter_code
_entity_poly.pdbx_strand_id
1 'polypeptide(L)' 'MITVRFSNELDQPLEFMVEPWGAVEIIPPGSRFAIHYPAPEGRSDTSYAEYHVGMIRFLCEGDTYEVDVDGERIGI' A
#
# COMPACT_ATOMS: atom_id res chain seq x y z
N MET A 1 -1.91 -0.79 15.12
CA MET A 1 -1.42 -1.11 13.77
C MET A 1 -2.63 -1.22 12.86
N ILE A 2 -2.67 -0.40 11.81
CA ILE A 2 -3.67 -0.43 10.76
C ILE A 2 -3.18 -1.39 9.66
N THR A 3 -4.11 -2.04 8.98
CA THR A 3 -3.79 -2.93 7.87
C THR A 3 -4.83 -2.77 6.78
N VAL A 4 -4.38 -2.34 5.61
CA VAL A 4 -5.23 -2.21 4.41
C VAL A 4 -4.80 -3.28 3.43
N ARG A 5 -5.77 -4.01 2.87
CA ARG A 5 -5.54 -5.17 2.00
C ARG A 5 -6.08 -4.90 0.61
N PHE A 6 -5.33 -5.36 -0.38
CA PHE A 6 -5.61 -5.22 -1.79
C PHE A 6 -5.42 -6.55 -2.52
N SER A 7 -6.02 -6.67 -3.69
CA SER A 7 -5.77 -7.75 -4.66
C SER A 7 -5.49 -7.14 -6.02
N ASN A 8 -4.42 -7.56 -6.69
CA ASN A 8 -4.23 -7.27 -8.10
C ASN A 8 -4.98 -8.31 -8.93
N GLU A 9 -6.25 -8.04 -9.27
CA GLU A 9 -7.08 -8.92 -10.09
C GLU A 9 -6.90 -8.71 -11.60
N LEU A 10 -5.96 -7.84 -11.98
CA LEU A 10 -5.62 -7.60 -13.38
C LEU A 10 -4.74 -8.75 -13.92
N ASP A 11 -4.73 -8.90 -15.23
CA ASP A 11 -3.83 -9.79 -15.98
C ASP A 11 -2.46 -9.14 -16.27
N GLN A 12 -2.17 -8.01 -15.63
CA GLN A 12 -0.94 -7.23 -15.78
C GLN A 12 -0.41 -6.75 -14.42
N PRO A 13 0.90 -6.43 -14.32
CA PRO A 13 1.46 -5.84 -13.11
C PRO A 13 0.78 -4.52 -12.75
N LEU A 14 0.72 -4.23 -11.46
CA LEU A 14 0.20 -2.99 -10.89
C LEU A 14 1.34 -2.25 -10.17
N GLU A 15 1.42 -0.94 -10.31
CA GLU A 15 2.32 -0.12 -9.47
C GLU A 15 1.62 0.26 -8.16
N PHE A 16 2.27 0.04 -7.02
CA PHE A 16 1.79 0.46 -5.71
C PHE A 16 2.71 1.54 -5.14
N MET A 17 2.23 2.79 -5.12
CA MET A 17 2.98 3.93 -4.60
C MET A 17 2.50 4.31 -3.21
N VAL A 18 3.43 4.41 -2.25
CA VAL A 18 3.13 4.86 -0.88
C VAL A 18 3.63 6.29 -0.68
N GLU A 19 2.72 7.17 -0.29
CA GLU A 19 3.01 8.56 0.06
C GLU A 19 3.01 8.78 1.58
N PRO A 20 3.81 9.73 2.10
CA PRO A 20 4.58 10.74 1.36
C PRO A 20 5.98 10.29 0.86
N TRP A 21 6.38 9.04 1.09
CA TRP A 21 7.74 8.58 0.73
C TRP A 21 8.02 8.50 -0.77
N GLY A 22 6.98 8.30 -1.58
CA GLY A 22 7.12 8.12 -3.04
C GLY A 22 7.78 6.80 -3.43
N ALA A 23 7.85 5.83 -2.51
CA ALA A 23 8.30 4.49 -2.80
C ALA A 23 7.26 3.79 -3.70
N VAL A 24 7.73 3.10 -4.73
CA VAL A 24 6.89 2.39 -5.70
C VAL A 24 7.30 0.93 -5.73
N GLU A 25 6.33 0.06 -5.48
CA GLU A 25 6.48 -1.39 -5.59
C GLU A 25 5.71 -1.93 -6.78
N ILE A 26 6.27 -2.93 -7.47
CA ILE A 26 5.58 -3.60 -8.58
C ILE A 26 4.86 -4.83 -8.03
N ILE A 27 3.54 -4.82 -8.08
CA ILE A 27 2.67 -5.91 -7.64
C ILE A 27 2.38 -6.84 -8.83
N PRO A 28 2.78 -8.12 -8.79
CA PRO A 28 2.50 -9.05 -9.87
C PRO A 28 0.99 -9.27 -10.12
N PRO A 29 0.61 -9.70 -11.34
CA PRO A 29 -0.76 -10.13 -11.63
C PRO A 29 -1.21 -11.25 -10.68
N GLY A 30 -2.42 -11.16 -10.15
CA GLY A 30 -3.00 -12.17 -9.26
C GLY A 30 -2.52 -12.14 -7.81
N SER A 31 -1.53 -11.30 -7.48
CA SER A 31 -0.99 -11.19 -6.12
C SER A 31 -1.97 -10.51 -5.16
N ARG A 32 -1.90 -10.92 -3.90
CA ARG A 32 -2.51 -10.21 -2.77
C ARG A 32 -1.44 -9.44 -2.04
N PHE A 33 -1.79 -8.24 -1.60
CA PHE A 33 -0.84 -7.42 -0.86
C PHE A 33 -1.53 -6.59 0.21
N ALA A 34 -0.74 -6.17 1.18
CA ALA A 34 -1.21 -5.36 2.29
C ALA A 34 -0.18 -4.29 2.64
N ILE A 35 -0.66 -3.14 3.10
CA ILE A 35 0.16 -2.15 3.77
C ILE A 35 -0.19 -2.14 5.27
N HIS A 36 0.84 -2.08 6.10
CA HIS A 36 0.75 -2.02 7.55
C HIS A 36 1.41 -0.72 8.03
N TYR A 37 0.73 0.03 8.88
CA TYR A 37 1.27 1.27 9.43
C TYR A 37 0.66 1.58 10.81
N PRO A 38 1.36 2.28 11.71
CA PRO A 38 0.81 2.70 12.98
C PRO A 38 -0.30 3.74 12.76
N ALA A 39 -1.33 3.69 13.60
CA ALA A 39 -2.38 4.70 13.54
C ALA A 39 -1.81 6.06 13.98
N PRO A 40 -2.20 7.17 13.36
CA PRO A 40 -1.75 8.49 13.79
C PRO A 40 -2.23 8.79 15.22
N GLU A 41 -1.34 9.35 16.04
CA GLU A 41 -1.66 9.70 17.43
C GLU A 41 -2.42 11.03 17.51
N GLY A 42 -3.46 11.08 18.35
CA GLY A 42 -4.18 12.32 18.64
C GLY A 42 -5.05 12.89 17.51
N ARG A 43 -5.22 12.15 16.40
CA ARG A 43 -6.12 12.51 15.29
C ARG A 43 -6.72 11.26 14.63
N SER A 44 -7.80 11.45 13.86
CA SER A 44 -8.38 10.36 13.06
C SER A 44 -7.44 9.98 11.91
N ASP A 45 -7.47 8.70 11.52
CA ASP A 45 -6.79 8.24 10.30
C ASP A 45 -7.56 8.74 9.06
N THR A 46 -6.86 9.49 8.21
CA THR A 46 -7.35 10.01 6.93
C THR A 46 -6.64 9.37 5.73
N SER A 47 -5.90 8.28 5.96
CA SER A 47 -5.25 7.51 4.90
C SER A 47 -6.27 7.04 3.87
N TYR A 48 -5.88 7.05 2.60
CA TYR A 48 -6.76 6.65 1.51
C TYR A 48 -5.98 6.03 0.35
N ALA A 49 -6.69 5.23 -0.45
CA ALA A 49 -6.18 4.63 -1.67
C ALA A 49 -6.93 5.20 -2.87
N GLU A 50 -6.18 5.56 -3.91
CA GLU A 50 -6.73 5.91 -5.22
C GLU A 50 -6.15 4.98 -6.29
N TYR A 51 -6.99 4.58 -7.25
CA TYR A 51 -6.56 3.81 -8.40
C TYR A 51 -6.52 4.70 -9.65
N HIS A 52 -5.36 4.75 -10.30
CA HIS A 52 -5.09 5.52 -11.51
C HIS A 52 -4.39 4.62 -12.53
N VAL A 53 -5.14 4.10 -13.52
CA VAL A 53 -4.62 3.42 -14.72
C VAL A 53 -3.42 2.48 -14.45
N GLY A 54 -3.65 1.38 -13.73
CA GLY A 54 -2.60 0.41 -13.42
C GLY A 54 -1.69 0.79 -12.25
N MET A 55 -1.97 1.89 -11.55
CA MET A 55 -1.32 2.26 -10.30
C MET A 55 -2.33 2.40 -9.17
N ILE A 56 -1.99 1.93 -7.97
CA ILE A 56 -2.62 2.35 -6.72
C ILE A 56 -1.69 3.32 -6.01
N ARG A 57 -2.20 4.52 -5.72
CA ARG A 57 -1.54 5.52 -4.87
C ARG A 57 -2.17 5.46 -3.48
N PHE A 58 -1.36 5.21 -2.46
CA PHE A 58 -1.79 5.14 -1.07
C PHE A 58 -1.17 6.28 -0.26
N LEU A 59 -2.00 7.22 0.18
CA LEU A 59 -1.58 8.22 1.17
C LEU A 59 -1.63 7.56 2.55
N CYS A 60 -0.48 7.41 3.19
CA CYS A 60 -0.35 6.87 4.53
C CYS A 60 -0.12 8.00 5.54
N GLU A 61 -0.99 8.08 6.55
CA GLU A 61 -0.87 9.04 7.66
C GLU A 61 -0.02 8.53 8.83
N GLY A 62 0.44 7.28 8.74
CA GLY A 62 1.42 6.70 9.65
C GLY A 62 2.79 7.37 9.49
N ASP A 63 3.64 7.23 10.50
CA ASP A 63 5.03 7.72 10.48
C ASP A 63 6.02 6.72 9.86
N THR A 64 5.56 5.48 9.62
CA THR A 64 6.27 4.40 8.96
C THR A 64 5.27 3.45 8.28
N TYR A 65 5.74 2.56 7.41
CA TYR A 65 4.92 1.52 6.82
C TYR A 65 5.74 0.26 6.48
N GLU A 66 5.05 -0.88 6.42
CA GLU A 66 5.54 -2.12 5.81
C GLU A 66 4.56 -2.54 4.71
N VAL A 67 5.05 -3.07 3.60
CA VAL A 67 4.22 -3.73 2.58
C VAL A 67 4.47 -5.24 2.66
N ASP A 68 3.42 -6.02 2.51
CA ASP A 68 3.47 -7.48 2.36
C ASP A 68 2.86 -7.84 1.01
N VAL A 69 3.58 -8.60 0.18
CA VAL A 69 3.12 -9.09 -1.12
C VAL A 69 3.23 -10.61 -1.09
N ASP A 70 2.08 -11.29 -1.13
CA ASP A 70 1.98 -12.76 -1.04
C ASP A 70 2.78 -13.37 0.13
N GLY A 71 2.90 -12.66 1.25
CA GLY A 71 3.65 -13.10 2.44
C GLY A 71 5.13 -12.71 2.44
N GLU A 72 5.64 -12.04 1.40
CA GLU A 72 6.96 -11.43 1.39
C GLU A 72 6.87 -9.97 1.83
N ARG A 73 7.62 -9.60 2.88
CA ARG A 73 7.65 -8.23 3.37
C ARG A 73 8.65 -7.39 2.59
N ILE A 74 8.14 -6.29 2.03
CA ILE A 74 8.86 -5.31 1.25
C ILE A 74 8.60 -3.94 1.90
N GLY A 75 9.65 -3.26 2.35
CA GLY A 75 9.52 -2.02 3.11
C GLY A 75 10.86 -1.55 3.63
N ILE A 76 10.97 -0.24 3.91
CA ILE A 76 12.17 0.41 4.43
C ILE A 76 12.04 0.57 5.95
#